data_AF-A0A0L0SWV1-F1
#
_entry.id   AF-A0A0L0SWV1-F1
#
_cell.length_a   1.000
_cell.length_b   1.000
_cell.length_c   1.000
_cell.angle_alpha   90.00
_cell.angle_beta   90.00
_cell.angle_gamma   90.00
#
_symmetry.space_group_name_H-M   'P 1'
#
loop_
_entity.id
_entity.type
_entity.pdbx_description
1 polymer ?
#
loop_
_entity_poly.entity_id
_entity_poly.type
_entity_poly.pdbx_seq_one_letter_code
_entity_poly.pdbx_strand_id
1 'polypeptide(L)'
;MLNETCLTSNCGCVIMGSRDGSRKTCVLCGDVNAAPEAVPNGVQFRDVEEDEIAALVDREASRLRARIQDDESEVPESVPAAVAAPARATPAQQDPSALMGTLMLQGWTMLGDVCGACNQVPLMRKNTELRCVACGPIRIAAPSATPAVTTARAAAPVAAPTPAPAPAAAPAPPTAAPVAASSPLPTQPTAAPALTPTAPPSFTTTYVSAFPGLDHTVNVAHDRIRALTDTLAQTTDPRTILDTTTAIRGLMDLISVTRSHQQLYFVSAPPPRSVQFTPYASTGATTAYAEAMVASGTMSGQRQ
;
A
#
# COMPACT_ATOMS: atom_id res chain seq x y z
N MET A 1 -23.79 -6.99 -23.26
CA MET A 1 -23.36 -6.79 -21.86
C MET A 1 -24.60 -6.46 -21.05
N LEU A 2 -24.83 -7.15 -19.94
CA LEU A 2 -25.93 -6.84 -19.03
C LEU A 2 -25.42 -5.76 -18.07
N ASN A 3 -26.18 -4.68 -17.84
CA ASN A 3 -25.81 -3.60 -16.91
C ASN A 3 -26.08 -4.00 -15.44
N GLU A 4 -25.96 -5.28 -15.12
CA GLU A 4 -26.24 -5.83 -13.80
C GLU A 4 -24.92 -6.08 -13.06
N THR A 5 -24.85 -5.60 -11.82
CA THR A 5 -23.73 -5.85 -10.91
C THR A 5 -24.07 -7.00 -9.97
N CYS A 6 -23.05 -7.73 -9.52
CA CYS A 6 -23.21 -8.84 -8.58
C CYS A 6 -23.81 -8.36 -7.25
N LEU A 7 -24.90 -9.00 -6.82
CA LEU A 7 -25.65 -8.68 -5.60
C LEU A 7 -24.99 -9.20 -4.31
N THR A 8 -23.93 -10.01 -4.40
CA THR A 8 -23.16 -10.43 -3.24
C THR A 8 -22.57 -9.20 -2.56
N SER A 9 -22.85 -9.04 -1.26
CA SER A 9 -22.41 -7.90 -0.46
C SER A 9 -20.94 -7.58 -0.73
N ASN A 10 -20.68 -6.35 -1.19
CA ASN A 10 -19.35 -5.81 -1.51
C ASN A 10 -18.61 -6.41 -2.74
N CYS A 11 -19.22 -7.23 -3.59
CA CYS A 11 -18.54 -7.72 -4.79
C CYS A 11 -18.39 -6.65 -5.88
N GLY A 12 -19.48 -5.94 -6.21
CA GLY A 12 -19.49 -4.83 -7.19
C GLY A 12 -19.11 -5.19 -8.63
N CYS A 13 -18.80 -6.46 -8.92
CA CYS A 13 -18.31 -6.89 -10.23
C CYS A 13 -19.43 -7.00 -11.27
N VAL A 14 -19.07 -6.80 -12.54
CA VAL A 14 -19.98 -6.94 -13.68
C VAL A 14 -20.32 -8.42 -13.89
N ILE A 15 -21.59 -8.71 -14.09
CA ILE A 15 -22.08 -10.06 -14.39
C ILE A 15 -21.90 -10.35 -15.88
N MET A 16 -21.26 -11.48 -16.20
CA MET A 16 -21.20 -12.00 -17.56
C MET A 16 -22.28 -13.06 -17.78
N GLY A 17 -23.10 -12.87 -18.81
CA GLY A 17 -24.07 -13.86 -19.23
C GLY A 17 -23.43 -14.86 -20.20
N SER A 18 -23.70 -16.14 -20.00
CA SER A 18 -23.41 -17.18 -21.00
C SER A 18 -24.18 -16.91 -22.29
N ARG A 19 -23.65 -17.40 -23.42
CA ARG A 19 -24.17 -17.11 -24.77
C ARG A 19 -25.61 -17.59 -24.99
N ASP A 20 -26.01 -18.63 -24.28
CA ASP A 20 -27.34 -19.22 -24.25
C ASP A 20 -28.28 -18.53 -23.23
N GLY A 21 -27.79 -17.54 -22.48
CA GLY A 21 -28.56 -16.81 -21.47
C GLY A 21 -28.91 -17.61 -20.21
N SER A 22 -28.50 -18.87 -20.13
CA SER A 22 -28.88 -19.79 -19.06
C SER A 22 -28.12 -19.53 -17.75
N ARG A 23 -26.89 -19.01 -17.84
CA ARG A 23 -26.03 -18.74 -16.70
C ARG A 23 -25.57 -17.30 -16.66
N LYS A 24 -25.63 -16.72 -15.47
CA LYS A 24 -25.05 -15.43 -15.13
C LYS A 24 -23.93 -15.71 -14.14
N THR A 25 -22.69 -15.42 -14.52
CA THR A 25 -21.51 -15.71 -13.72
C THR A 25 -20.82 -14.39 -13.37
N CYS A 26 -20.61 -14.17 -12.08
CA CYS A 26 -19.77 -13.11 -11.56
C CYS A 26 -18.31 -13.57 -11.61
N VAL A 27 -17.41 -12.70 -12.07
CA VAL A 27 -15.98 -13.00 -12.21
C VAL A 27 -15.32 -13.40 -10.87
N LEU A 28 -15.81 -12.87 -9.75
CA LEU A 28 -15.26 -13.15 -8.42
C LEU A 28 -16.09 -14.14 -7.60
N CYS A 29 -17.42 -14.14 -7.76
CA CYS A 29 -18.32 -14.95 -6.93
C CYS A 29 -18.83 -16.23 -7.60
N GLY A 30 -18.55 -16.43 -8.89
CA GLY A 30 -19.08 -17.57 -9.64
C GLY A 30 -20.55 -17.40 -10.04
N ASP A 31 -21.27 -18.52 -10.20
CA ASP A 31 -22.64 -18.54 -10.73
C ASP A 31 -23.62 -17.85 -9.76
N VAL A 32 -24.11 -16.66 -10.14
CA VAL A 32 -24.94 -15.78 -9.29
C VAL A 32 -26.40 -16.26 -9.19
N ASN A 33 -26.80 -17.13 -10.13
CA ASN A 33 -28.14 -17.70 -10.23
C ASN A 33 -28.20 -19.17 -9.79
N ALA A 34 -27.10 -19.74 -9.31
CA ALA A 34 -27.18 -21.01 -8.62
C ALA A 34 -28.02 -20.76 -7.36
N ALA A 35 -29.30 -21.11 -7.41
CA ALA A 35 -30.08 -21.32 -6.19
C ALA A 35 -29.16 -22.13 -5.27
N PRO A 36 -28.95 -21.71 -4.00
CA PRO A 36 -28.01 -22.39 -3.12
C PRO A 36 -28.37 -23.86 -3.20
N GLU A 37 -27.52 -24.65 -3.86
CA GLU A 37 -27.79 -26.07 -4.00
C GLU A 37 -28.00 -26.54 -2.58
N ALA A 38 -29.19 -27.06 -2.30
CA ALA A 38 -29.53 -27.57 -1.00
C ALA A 38 -28.40 -28.52 -0.64
N VAL A 39 -27.51 -28.05 0.24
CA VAL A 39 -26.26 -28.75 0.54
C VAL A 39 -26.72 -30.14 0.94
N PRO A 40 -26.37 -31.19 0.18
CA PRO A 40 -26.86 -32.53 0.46
C PRO A 40 -26.48 -32.83 1.90
N ASN A 41 -27.52 -33.04 2.72
CA ASN A 41 -27.49 -33.34 4.14
C ASN A 41 -26.09 -33.61 4.71
N GLY A 42 -25.57 -32.64 5.46
CA GLY A 42 -24.60 -32.88 6.52
C GLY A 42 -23.30 -33.56 6.09
N VAL A 43 -22.38 -32.79 5.51
CA VAL A 43 -21.03 -32.86 6.09
C VAL A 43 -21.20 -32.24 7.48
N GLN A 44 -21.44 -33.08 8.49
CA GLN A 44 -21.15 -32.68 9.84
C GLN A 44 -19.71 -32.21 9.79
N PHE A 45 -19.49 -30.89 9.88
CA PHE A 45 -18.37 -30.41 10.65
C PHE A 45 -18.56 -31.13 11.97
N ARG A 46 -17.89 -32.28 12.13
CA ARG A 46 -17.66 -32.83 13.45
C ARG A 46 -17.18 -31.63 14.22
N ASP A 47 -17.82 -31.33 15.34
CA ASP A 47 -17.28 -30.42 16.32
C ASP A 47 -15.83 -30.88 16.52
N VAL A 48 -14.90 -30.23 15.81
CA VAL A 48 -13.49 -30.37 16.09
C VAL A 48 -13.43 -29.63 17.39
N GLU A 49 -13.53 -30.41 18.46
CA GLU A 49 -13.60 -29.90 19.82
C GLU A 49 -12.50 -28.85 19.93
N GLU A 50 -12.86 -27.67 20.44
CA GLU A 50 -11.94 -26.53 20.56
C GLU A 50 -10.61 -26.94 21.23
N ASP A 51 -10.69 -27.98 22.07
CA ASP A 51 -9.58 -28.69 22.70
C ASP A 51 -8.60 -29.36 21.72
N GLU A 52 -9.04 -29.90 20.59
CA GLU A 52 -8.17 -30.51 19.57
C GLU A 52 -7.40 -29.44 18.81
N ILE A 53 -8.04 -28.30 18.51
CA ILE A 53 -7.37 -27.14 17.90
C ILE A 53 -6.35 -26.55 18.88
N ALA A 54 -6.72 -26.39 20.15
CA ALA A 54 -5.81 -25.91 21.19
C ALA A 54 -4.59 -26.85 21.35
N ALA A 55 -4.82 -28.16 21.37
CA ALA A 55 -3.74 -29.14 21.46
C ALA A 55 -2.80 -29.12 20.24
N LEU A 56 -3.32 -28.82 19.05
CA LEU A 56 -2.50 -28.69 17.85
C LEU A 56 -1.61 -27.44 17.92
N VAL A 57 -2.17 -26.33 18.37
CA VAL A 57 -1.43 -25.06 18.54
C VAL A 57 -0.34 -25.20 19.59
N ASP A 58 -0.61 -25.83 20.73
CA ASP A 58 0.39 -26.06 21.78
C ASP A 58 1.52 -26.99 21.32
N ARG A 59 1.20 -28.00 20.51
CA ARG A 59 2.20 -28.91 19.91
C ARG A 59 3.14 -28.15 18.97
N GLU A 60 2.60 -27.24 18.16
CA GLU A 60 3.39 -26.47 17.21
C GLU A 60 4.20 -25.36 17.90
N ALA A 61 3.62 -24.73 18.93
CA ALA A 61 4.34 -23.77 19.79
C ALA A 61 5.52 -24.43 20.52
N SER A 62 5.35 -25.67 20.98
CA SER A 62 6.42 -26.45 21.61
C SER A 62 7.55 -26.78 20.63
N ARG A 63 7.22 -27.11 19.38
CA ARG A 63 8.22 -27.31 18.31
C ARG A 63 9.02 -26.06 18.00
N LEU A 64 8.37 -24.89 17.98
CA LEU A 64 9.07 -23.63 17.76
C LEU A 64 10.03 -23.31 18.91
N ARG A 65 9.62 -23.51 20.16
CA ARG A 65 10.50 -23.28 21.33
C ARG A 65 11.72 -24.20 21.32
N ALA A 66 11.56 -25.46 20.95
CA ALA A 66 12.69 -26.40 20.84
C ALA A 66 13.73 -25.90 19.83
N ARG A 67 13.29 -25.45 18.64
CA ARG A 67 14.20 -24.90 17.63
C ARG A 67 14.96 -23.65 18.10
N ILE A 68 14.32 -22.79 18.90
CA ILE A 68 14.96 -21.58 19.42
C ILE A 68 16.01 -21.93 20.48
N GLN A 69 15.75 -22.92 21.33
CA GLN A 69 16.71 -23.34 22.36
C GLN A 69 17.95 -24.03 21.77
N ASP A 70 17.80 -24.79 20.68
CA ASP A 70 18.95 -25.42 20.01
C ASP A 70 19.89 -24.35 19.41
N ASP A 71 19.33 -23.25 18.87
CA ASP A 71 20.10 -22.14 18.27
C ASP A 71 20.85 -21.29 19.32
N GLU A 72 20.31 -21.16 20.55
CA GLU A 72 21.00 -20.46 21.65
C GLU A 72 22.18 -21.24 22.26
N SER A 73 22.28 -22.57 22.04
CA SER A 73 23.36 -23.37 22.65
C SER A 73 24.68 -23.38 21.86
N GLU A 74 24.68 -22.88 20.62
CA GLU A 74 25.89 -22.70 19.80
C GLU A 74 26.39 -21.24 19.83
N VAL A 75 26.39 -20.60 21.00
CA VAL A 75 27.27 -19.44 21.24
C VAL A 75 28.65 -20.00 21.58
N PRO A 76 29.63 -20.00 20.65
CA PRO A 76 30.98 -20.44 20.97
C PRO A 76 31.57 -19.55 22.07
N GLU A 77 31.60 -20.10 23.28
CA GLU A 77 32.26 -19.53 24.44
C GLU A 77 33.77 -19.50 24.19
N SER A 78 34.29 -18.28 24.00
CA SER A 78 35.70 -17.90 24.15
C SER A 78 36.72 -18.58 23.22
N VAL A 79 37.12 -17.87 22.16
CA VAL A 79 38.42 -18.11 21.53
C VAL A 79 39.42 -17.09 22.10
N PRO A 80 40.56 -17.52 22.67
CA PRO A 80 41.51 -16.62 23.31
C PRO A 80 42.22 -15.71 22.29
N ALA A 81 42.44 -14.47 22.74
CA ALA A 81 43.17 -13.43 22.04
C ALA A 81 44.65 -13.80 21.87
N ALA A 82 45.05 -14.25 20.68
CA ALA A 82 46.45 -14.15 20.25
C ALA A 82 46.64 -14.38 18.74
N VAL A 83 46.97 -13.27 18.04
CA VAL A 83 47.92 -13.18 16.93
C VAL A 83 47.66 -14.05 15.68
N ALA A 84 46.77 -13.59 14.80
CA ALA A 84 46.85 -13.89 13.37
C ALA A 84 46.31 -12.73 12.53
N ALA A 85 47.02 -12.43 11.45
CA ALA A 85 46.80 -11.36 10.47
C ALA A 85 45.32 -11.18 10.03
N PRO A 86 44.90 -9.97 9.57
CA PRO A 86 43.51 -9.65 9.27
C PRO A 86 42.98 -10.48 8.09
N ALA A 87 42.47 -11.66 8.40
CA ALA A 87 41.55 -12.38 7.54
C ALA A 87 40.33 -11.48 7.35
N ARG A 88 40.05 -11.13 6.09
CA ARG A 88 38.90 -10.31 5.68
C ARG A 88 37.63 -10.90 6.29
N ALA A 89 37.18 -10.30 7.39
CA ALA A 89 35.84 -10.49 7.89
C ALA A 89 34.89 -10.25 6.71
N THR A 90 34.11 -11.27 6.37
CA THR A 90 32.90 -11.08 5.58
C THR A 90 32.17 -9.88 6.17
N PRO A 91 31.90 -8.82 5.38
CA PRO A 91 31.37 -7.58 5.92
C PRO A 91 30.01 -7.90 6.54
N ALA A 92 29.98 -7.99 7.87
CA ALA A 92 28.75 -7.98 8.64
C ALA A 92 27.90 -6.85 8.06
N GLN A 93 26.66 -7.15 7.64
CA GLN A 93 25.76 -6.20 6.99
C GLN A 93 25.69 -4.90 7.79
N GLN A 94 26.50 -3.92 7.41
CA GLN A 94 26.46 -2.61 8.02
C GLN A 94 25.17 -1.94 7.57
N ASP A 95 24.43 -1.39 8.52
CA ASP A 95 23.21 -0.64 8.24
C ASP A 95 23.53 0.47 7.22
N PRO A 96 22.90 0.44 6.02
CA PRO A 96 23.19 1.40 4.97
C PRO A 96 22.96 2.85 5.43
N SER A 97 22.10 3.07 6.41
CA SER A 97 21.79 4.39 6.97
C SER A 97 23.00 4.99 7.70
N ALA A 98 23.72 4.17 8.47
CA ALA A 98 24.92 4.58 9.21
C ALA A 98 26.10 4.89 8.28
N LEU A 99 26.28 4.04 7.24
CA LEU A 99 27.29 4.27 6.22
C LEU A 99 26.99 5.53 5.39
N MET A 100 25.72 5.77 5.08
CA MET A 100 25.29 6.97 4.36
C MET A 100 25.62 8.25 5.13
N GLY A 101 25.32 8.28 6.44
CA GLY A 101 25.70 9.41 7.31
C GLY A 101 27.21 9.64 7.36
N THR A 102 27.99 8.55 7.44
CA THR A 102 29.46 8.61 7.44
C THR A 102 30.01 9.19 6.14
N LEU A 103 29.44 8.82 4.99
CA LEU A 103 29.84 9.37 3.68
C LEU A 103 29.49 10.85 3.55
N MET A 104 28.33 11.29 4.03
CA MET A 104 27.98 12.73 4.03
C MET A 104 28.97 13.57 4.85
N LEU A 105 29.38 13.08 6.03
CA LEU A 105 30.40 13.73 6.87
C LEU A 105 31.78 13.79 6.19
N GLN A 106 32.08 12.84 5.31
CA GLN A 106 33.28 12.85 4.47
C GLN A 106 33.16 13.78 3.24
N GLY A 107 32.06 14.52 3.09
CA GLY A 107 31.83 15.42 1.97
C GLY A 107 31.34 14.74 0.69
N TRP A 108 30.72 13.56 0.79
CA TRP A 108 29.99 12.98 -0.33
C TRP A 108 28.61 13.64 -0.48
N THR A 109 28.18 13.86 -1.71
CA THR A 109 26.87 14.46 -2.03
C THR A 109 25.93 13.38 -2.56
N MET A 110 24.71 13.32 -2.05
CA MET A 110 23.66 12.42 -2.55
C MET A 110 23.12 12.92 -3.89
N LEU A 111 22.95 12.02 -4.86
CA LEU A 111 22.30 12.29 -6.14
C LEU A 111 20.83 11.92 -6.03
N GLY A 112 19.99 12.55 -6.86
CA GLY A 112 18.57 12.17 -7.01
C GLY A 112 18.37 10.83 -7.74
N ASP A 113 19.46 10.17 -8.15
CA ASP A 113 19.46 8.90 -8.87
C ASP A 113 19.63 7.71 -7.91
N VAL A 114 19.00 6.60 -8.24
CA VAL A 114 19.07 5.34 -7.47
C VAL A 114 20.04 4.37 -8.12
N CYS A 115 20.78 3.59 -7.32
CA CYS A 115 21.71 2.58 -7.82
C CYS A 115 20.99 1.53 -8.68
N GLY A 116 21.37 1.36 -9.94
CA GLY A 116 20.74 0.39 -10.84
C GLY A 116 20.94 -1.10 -10.48
N ALA A 117 21.90 -1.41 -9.60
CA ALA A 117 22.14 -2.79 -9.15
C ALA A 117 21.19 -3.20 -8.01
N CYS A 118 20.94 -2.32 -7.03
CA CYS A 118 20.07 -2.63 -5.90
C CYS A 118 18.70 -1.95 -5.96
N ASN A 119 18.52 -0.89 -6.75
CA ASN A 119 17.29 -0.10 -6.90
C ASN A 119 16.66 0.42 -5.59
N GLN A 120 17.38 0.40 -4.48
CA GLN A 120 16.88 0.77 -3.15
C GLN A 120 17.66 1.96 -2.55
N VAL A 121 18.95 2.09 -2.89
CA VAL A 121 19.86 3.04 -2.22
C VAL A 121 20.27 4.15 -3.19
N PRO A 122 20.20 5.43 -2.79
CA PRO A 122 20.62 6.55 -3.63
C PRO A 122 22.11 6.50 -3.93
N LEU A 123 22.48 6.96 -5.13
CA LEU A 123 23.88 7.15 -5.52
C LEU A 123 24.49 8.35 -4.79
N MET A 124 25.76 8.24 -4.41
CA MET A 124 26.54 9.34 -3.86
C MET A 124 27.74 9.66 -4.77
N ARG A 125 28.12 10.93 -4.84
CA ARG A 125 29.27 11.42 -5.62
C ARG A 125 30.25 12.17 -4.75
N LYS A 126 31.54 11.94 -5.00
CA LYS A 126 32.63 12.78 -4.53
C LYS A 126 33.62 12.96 -5.66
N ASN A 127 33.81 14.20 -6.11
CA ASN A 127 34.59 14.54 -7.29
C ASN A 127 34.05 13.89 -8.58
N THR A 128 34.75 12.90 -9.12
CA THR A 128 34.39 12.11 -10.31
C THR A 128 33.99 10.68 -9.98
N GLU A 129 34.04 10.29 -8.71
CA GLU A 129 33.70 8.94 -8.28
C GLU A 129 32.23 8.86 -7.86
N LEU A 130 31.55 7.81 -8.31
CA LEU A 130 30.19 7.46 -7.93
C LEU A 130 30.19 6.17 -7.12
N ARG A 131 29.41 6.18 -6.04
CA ARG A 131 29.35 5.07 -5.10
C ARG A 131 27.92 4.86 -4.63
N CYS A 132 27.49 3.60 -4.63
CA CYS A 132 26.31 3.17 -3.90
C CYS A 132 26.74 2.76 -2.49
N VAL A 133 25.94 3.12 -1.48
CA VAL A 133 26.26 2.80 -0.08
C VAL A 133 26.25 1.28 0.16
N ALA A 134 25.28 0.55 -0.44
CA ALA A 134 25.19 -0.90 -0.34
C ALA A 134 26.14 -1.66 -1.30
N CYS A 135 26.15 -1.28 -2.59
CA CYS A 135 26.91 -2.03 -3.61
C CYS A 135 28.39 -1.62 -3.71
N GLY A 136 28.77 -0.48 -3.15
CA GLY A 136 30.12 0.07 -3.27
C GLY A 136 30.34 0.90 -4.54
N PRO A 137 31.60 1.08 -4.97
CA PRO A 137 31.96 1.97 -6.07
C PRO A 137 31.39 1.50 -7.40
N ILE A 138 30.74 2.42 -8.13
CA ILE A 138 30.12 2.16 -9.42
C ILE A 138 31.00 2.76 -10.49
N ARG A 139 31.59 1.91 -11.32
CA ARG A 139 32.25 2.36 -12.54
C ARG A 139 31.15 2.63 -13.56
N ILE A 140 30.81 3.90 -13.79
CA ILE A 140 30.14 4.24 -15.05
C ILE A 140 31.14 3.82 -16.13
N ALA A 141 30.82 2.77 -16.87
CA ALA A 141 31.55 2.45 -18.08
C ALA A 141 31.56 3.75 -18.90
N ALA A 142 32.76 4.33 -19.08
CA ALA A 142 32.94 5.59 -19.77
C ALA A 142 32.02 5.57 -20.99
N PRO A 143 31.10 6.55 -21.15
CA PRO A 143 30.01 6.47 -22.10
C PRO A 143 30.62 6.12 -23.44
N SER A 144 30.47 4.85 -23.83
CA SER A 144 30.95 4.34 -25.09
C SER A 144 30.23 5.19 -26.12
N ALA A 145 31.01 6.05 -26.79
CA ALA A 145 30.52 7.10 -27.66
C ALA A 145 29.31 6.59 -28.47
N THR A 146 28.16 7.22 -28.19
CA THR A 146 26.85 6.93 -28.76
C THR A 146 26.90 6.82 -30.28
N PRO A 147 26.20 5.86 -30.93
CA PRO A 147 25.55 6.19 -32.18
C PRO A 147 24.37 7.12 -31.85
N ALA A 148 24.44 8.35 -32.36
CA ALA A 148 23.44 9.39 -32.17
C ALA A 148 22.04 8.93 -32.59
N VAL A 149 21.09 8.92 -31.64
CA VAL A 149 19.67 9.01 -31.96
C VAL A 149 19.26 10.46 -31.74
N THR A 150 19.26 11.19 -32.84
CA THR A 150 18.78 12.56 -32.96
C THR A 150 17.25 12.54 -32.92
N THR A 151 16.65 12.90 -31.80
CA THR A 151 15.26 13.40 -31.77
C THR A 151 15.30 14.86 -31.36
N ALA A 152 15.36 15.72 -32.39
CA ALA A 152 15.16 17.14 -32.26
C ALA A 152 13.75 17.41 -31.70
N ARG A 153 13.68 17.91 -30.47
CA ARG A 153 12.48 18.57 -29.93
C ARG A 153 12.77 20.06 -29.84
N ALA A 154 12.10 20.82 -30.69
CA ALA A 154 12.15 22.27 -30.73
C ALA A 154 11.86 22.87 -29.35
N ALA A 155 12.81 23.65 -28.85
CA ALA A 155 12.65 24.48 -27.68
C ALA A 155 11.74 25.67 -28.03
N ALA A 156 10.60 25.77 -27.36
CA ALA A 156 9.89 27.03 -27.23
C ALA A 156 10.64 27.93 -26.23
N PRO A 157 10.82 29.23 -26.51
CA PRO A 157 11.50 30.15 -25.60
C PRO A 157 10.58 30.43 -24.40
N VAL A 158 10.95 29.91 -23.23
CA VAL A 158 10.32 30.30 -21.96
C VAL A 158 11.00 31.56 -21.46
N ALA A 159 10.18 32.60 -21.29
CA ALA A 159 10.54 33.91 -20.80
C ALA A 159 11.24 33.85 -19.43
N ALA A 160 12.18 34.76 -19.23
CA ALA A 160 12.95 34.93 -18.00
C ALA A 160 12.02 35.16 -16.79
N PRO A 161 12.28 34.51 -15.63
CA PRO A 161 11.57 34.81 -14.40
C PRO A 161 12.01 36.17 -13.84
N THR A 162 11.01 37.02 -13.62
CA THR A 162 11.10 38.29 -12.88
C THR A 162 11.71 38.08 -11.49
N PRO A 163 12.67 38.91 -11.05
CA PRO A 163 13.26 38.79 -9.72
C PRO A 163 12.23 39.11 -8.62
N ALA A 164 12.09 38.19 -7.67
CA ALA A 164 11.22 38.33 -6.50
C ALA A 164 11.73 39.46 -5.57
N PRO A 165 10.83 40.28 -4.97
CA PRO A 165 11.21 41.33 -4.04
C PRO A 165 11.73 40.76 -2.72
N ALA A 166 12.75 41.41 -2.18
CA ALA A 166 13.45 41.07 -0.95
C ALA A 166 12.49 41.00 0.27
N PRO A 167 12.63 40.00 1.17
CA PRO A 167 11.90 39.96 2.42
C PRO A 167 12.37 41.06 3.37
N ALA A 168 11.41 41.85 3.86
CA ALA A 168 11.60 42.87 4.89
C ALA A 168 12.10 42.23 6.20
N ALA A 169 13.01 42.95 6.86
CA ALA A 169 13.66 42.57 8.11
C ALA A 169 12.67 42.20 9.22
N ALA A 170 12.91 41.06 9.86
CA ALA A 170 12.24 40.67 11.10
C ALA A 170 12.71 41.55 12.28
N PRO A 171 11.81 42.02 13.15
CA PRO A 171 12.18 42.72 14.38
C PRO A 171 12.66 41.75 15.46
N ALA A 172 13.60 42.25 16.28
CA ALA A 172 14.32 41.54 17.33
C ALA A 172 13.42 41.00 18.47
N PRO A 173 13.84 39.94 19.17
CA PRO A 173 13.14 39.42 20.35
C PRO A 173 13.40 40.30 21.58
N PRO A 174 12.38 40.60 22.41
CA PRO A 174 12.60 41.15 23.75
C PRO A 174 12.97 40.06 24.75
N THR A 175 14.09 40.30 25.42
CA THR A 175 14.62 39.62 26.60
C THR A 175 13.86 40.03 27.87
N ALA A 176 13.90 39.15 28.88
CA ALA A 176 13.56 39.31 30.31
C ALA A 176 12.10 39.02 30.69
N ALA A 177 11.73 38.41 31.83
CA ALA A 177 12.40 37.74 32.96
C ALA A 177 11.26 37.19 33.89
N PRO A 178 11.54 36.41 34.95
CA PRO A 178 10.54 35.58 35.65
C PRO A 178 9.87 36.32 36.82
N VAL A 179 8.60 36.02 37.11
CA VAL A 179 7.98 36.32 38.41
C VAL A 179 7.08 35.16 38.82
N ALA A 180 7.31 34.71 40.05
CA ALA A 180 6.57 33.66 40.73
C ALA A 180 5.24 34.15 41.33
N ALA A 181 4.41 33.16 41.68
CA ALA A 181 3.49 33.12 42.80
C ALA A 181 2.01 33.54 42.61
N SER A 182 1.16 32.57 42.99
CA SER A 182 -0.11 32.69 43.74
C SER A 182 -1.46 32.74 42.98
N SER A 183 -2.22 31.64 43.17
CA SER A 183 -3.68 31.49 43.24
C SER A 183 -4.40 32.69 43.93
N PRO A 184 -5.72 32.98 43.70
CA PRO A 184 -6.83 32.02 43.78
C PRO A 184 -8.03 32.19 42.80
N LEU A 185 -8.86 31.14 42.79
CA LEU A 185 -10.26 31.01 42.29
C LEU A 185 -11.11 32.27 42.60
N PRO A 186 -11.98 32.77 41.69
CA PRO A 186 -13.39 32.35 41.71
C PRO A 186 -14.15 32.35 40.35
N THR A 187 -15.24 31.57 40.34
CA THR A 187 -16.52 31.79 39.61
C THR A 187 -16.57 31.84 38.07
N GLN A 188 -17.13 30.74 37.56
CA GLN A 188 -17.92 30.54 36.34
C GLN A 188 -18.76 31.75 35.88
N PRO A 189 -18.83 31.98 34.55
CA PRO A 189 -20.15 32.07 33.93
C PRO A 189 -20.25 31.31 32.59
N THR A 190 -21.39 30.64 32.46
CA THR A 190 -22.28 30.61 31.29
C THR A 190 -21.71 30.27 29.92
N ALA A 191 -22.12 29.07 29.48
CA ALA A 191 -22.15 28.53 28.12
C ALA A 191 -22.07 29.56 26.97
N ALA A 192 -21.01 29.45 26.18
CA ALA A 192 -20.94 29.95 24.81
C ALA A 192 -21.06 28.76 23.83
N PRO A 193 -21.87 28.84 22.77
CA PRO A 193 -22.04 27.77 21.81
C PRO A 193 -20.79 27.57 20.95
N ALA A 194 -20.41 26.31 20.78
CA ALA A 194 -19.26 25.86 20.00
C ALA A 194 -19.42 26.26 18.51
N LEU A 195 -18.45 27.02 18.01
CA LEU A 195 -18.23 27.16 16.57
C LEU A 195 -17.54 25.89 16.09
N THR A 196 -18.25 25.16 15.23
CA THR A 196 -17.75 23.99 14.51
C THR A 196 -16.62 24.40 13.56
N PRO A 197 -15.43 23.77 13.64
CA PRO A 197 -14.40 23.96 12.62
C PRO A 197 -14.85 23.30 11.32
N THR A 198 -14.99 24.11 10.28
CA THR A 198 -15.26 23.66 8.91
C THR A 198 -14.07 22.83 8.42
N ALA A 199 -14.30 21.53 8.23
CA ALA A 199 -13.32 20.60 7.68
C ALA A 199 -12.95 21.01 6.25
N PRO A 200 -11.66 20.95 5.86
CA PRO A 200 -11.24 21.21 4.49
C PRO A 200 -11.83 20.15 3.54
N PRO A 201 -12.11 20.49 2.27
CA PRO A 201 -12.64 19.55 1.30
C PRO A 201 -11.62 18.44 1.05
N SER A 202 -11.98 17.23 1.47
CA SER A 202 -11.28 16.00 1.10
C SER A 202 -11.30 15.87 -0.43
N PHE A 203 -10.15 16.08 -1.07
CA PHE A 203 -9.96 15.67 -2.45
C PHE A 203 -10.02 14.15 -2.51
N THR A 204 -11.19 13.59 -2.80
CA THR A 204 -11.34 12.17 -3.15
C THR A 204 -10.73 11.98 -4.53
N THR A 205 -9.43 11.75 -4.59
CA THR A 205 -8.77 11.25 -5.80
C THR A 205 -9.28 9.82 -5.99
N THR A 206 -10.26 9.65 -6.88
CA THR A 206 -10.70 8.32 -7.32
C THR A 206 -9.59 7.71 -8.17
N TYR A 207 -8.63 7.10 -7.50
CA TYR A 207 -7.61 6.27 -8.14
C TYR A 207 -8.28 4.99 -8.61
N VAL A 208 -8.52 4.88 -9.92
CA VAL A 208 -8.98 3.63 -10.54
C VAL A 208 -7.79 2.68 -10.50
N SER A 209 -7.72 1.84 -9.47
CA SER A 209 -6.63 0.90 -9.30
C SER A 209 -6.70 -0.18 -10.38
N ALA A 210 -5.56 -0.45 -11.01
CA ALA A 210 -5.43 -1.51 -12.02
C ALA A 210 -5.51 -2.93 -11.41
N PHE A 211 -5.61 -3.05 -10.09
CA PHE A 211 -5.55 -4.33 -9.36
C PHE A 211 -6.61 -4.37 -8.26
N PRO A 212 -7.89 -4.64 -8.59
CA PRO A 212 -8.99 -4.63 -7.63
C PRO A 212 -8.80 -5.62 -6.46
N GLY A 213 -8.01 -6.69 -6.65
CA GLY A 213 -7.70 -7.63 -5.57
C GLY A 213 -6.79 -7.04 -4.49
N LEU A 214 -5.91 -6.09 -4.83
CA LEU A 214 -4.92 -5.55 -3.91
C LEU A 214 -5.54 -4.52 -2.95
N ASP A 215 -6.44 -3.67 -3.44
CA ASP A 215 -7.17 -2.73 -2.60
C ASP A 215 -8.04 -3.45 -1.58
N HIS A 216 -8.62 -4.60 -1.94
CA HIS A 216 -9.36 -5.42 -1.00
C HIS A 216 -8.48 -5.90 0.16
N THR A 217 -7.27 -6.40 -0.11
CA THR A 217 -6.33 -6.83 0.93
C THR A 217 -5.92 -5.67 1.85
N VAL A 218 -5.64 -4.50 1.28
CA VAL A 218 -5.27 -3.30 2.08
C VAL A 218 -6.44 -2.85 2.96
N ASN A 219 -7.67 -2.87 2.43
CA ASN A 219 -8.86 -2.51 3.19
C ASN A 219 -9.13 -3.50 4.34
N VAL A 220 -9.03 -4.81 4.07
CA VAL A 220 -9.16 -5.85 5.11
C VAL A 220 -8.09 -5.69 6.20
N ALA A 221 -6.85 -5.38 5.81
CA ALA A 221 -5.78 -5.13 6.78
C ALA A 221 -6.07 -3.88 7.63
N HIS A 222 -6.56 -2.80 7.02
CA HIS A 222 -6.97 -1.58 7.73
C HIS A 222 -8.11 -1.83 8.73
N ASP A 223 -9.14 -2.56 8.34
CA ASP A 223 -10.26 -2.92 9.22
C ASP A 223 -9.78 -3.77 10.40
N ARG A 224 -8.84 -4.69 10.15
CA ARG A 224 -8.25 -5.52 11.21
C ARG A 224 -7.39 -4.70 12.17
N ILE A 225 -6.59 -3.75 11.68
CA ILE A 225 -5.82 -2.82 12.52
C ILE A 225 -6.76 -2.03 13.43
N ARG A 226 -7.88 -1.51 12.89
CA ARG A 226 -8.88 -0.79 13.69
C ARG A 226 -9.46 -1.67 14.80
N ALA A 227 -9.90 -2.89 14.48
CA ALA A 227 -10.43 -3.84 15.47
C ALA A 227 -9.40 -4.20 16.57
N LEU A 228 -8.12 -4.39 16.21
CA LEU A 228 -7.06 -4.64 17.18
C LEU A 228 -6.78 -3.40 18.05
N THR A 229 -6.92 -2.20 17.48
CA THR A 229 -6.76 -0.94 18.22
C THR A 229 -7.88 -0.77 19.25
N ASP A 230 -9.13 -1.08 18.88
CA ASP A 230 -10.27 -1.08 19.79
C ASP A 230 -10.11 -2.12 20.91
N THR A 231 -9.55 -3.29 20.59
CA THR A 231 -9.19 -4.33 21.57
C THR A 231 -8.13 -3.83 22.54
N LEU A 232 -7.10 -3.13 22.03
CA LEU A 232 -6.03 -2.54 22.84
C LEU A 232 -6.58 -1.50 23.84
N ALA A 233 -7.61 -0.75 23.44
CA ALA A 233 -8.23 0.26 24.31
C ALA A 233 -9.04 -0.35 25.47
N GLN A 234 -9.49 -1.60 25.33
CA GLN A 234 -10.36 -2.27 26.31
C GLN A 234 -9.61 -3.26 27.22
N THR A 235 -8.45 -3.74 26.78
CA THR A 235 -7.67 -4.72 27.55
C THR A 235 -6.74 -4.04 28.57
N THR A 236 -6.67 -4.61 29.76
CA THR A 236 -5.72 -4.23 30.82
C THR A 236 -4.64 -5.28 31.03
N ASP A 237 -4.72 -6.43 30.35
CA ASP A 237 -3.76 -7.52 30.49
C ASP A 237 -2.47 -7.23 29.69
N PRO A 238 -1.30 -7.19 30.34
CA PRO A 238 -0.03 -6.87 29.68
C PRO A 238 0.36 -7.85 28.57
N ARG A 239 -0.02 -9.13 28.67
CA ARG A 239 0.30 -10.11 27.62
C ARG A 239 -0.52 -9.87 26.37
N THR A 240 -1.83 -9.70 26.54
CA THR A 240 -2.73 -9.33 25.45
C THR A 240 -2.30 -8.04 24.75
N ILE A 241 -1.82 -7.04 25.50
CA ILE A 241 -1.28 -5.79 24.92
C ILE A 241 -0.07 -6.06 24.01
N LEU A 242 0.90 -6.86 24.48
CA LEU A 242 2.10 -7.23 23.72
C LEU A 242 1.76 -7.98 22.42
N ASP A 243 0.87 -8.97 22.51
CA ASP A 243 0.46 -9.79 21.36
C ASP A 243 -0.30 -8.95 20.33
N THR A 244 -1.24 -8.13 20.79
CA THR A 244 -2.05 -7.25 19.93
C THR A 244 -1.17 -6.19 19.24
N THR A 245 -0.21 -5.61 19.97
CA THR A 245 0.73 -4.63 19.40
C THR A 245 1.63 -5.27 18.33
N THR A 246 2.08 -6.50 18.57
CA THR A 246 2.89 -7.26 17.59
C THR A 246 2.08 -7.58 16.33
N ALA A 247 0.81 -7.97 16.49
CA ALA A 247 -0.10 -8.21 15.38
C ALA A 247 -0.36 -6.94 14.54
N ILE A 248 -0.58 -5.78 15.19
CA ILE A 248 -0.73 -4.50 14.49
C ILE A 248 0.53 -4.18 13.67
N ARG A 249 1.72 -4.40 14.24
CA ARG A 249 2.99 -4.18 13.52
C ARG A 249 3.11 -5.05 12.28
N GLY A 250 2.80 -6.34 12.38
CA GLY A 250 2.81 -7.25 11.24
C GLY A 250 1.85 -6.84 10.12
N LEU A 251 0.67 -6.31 10.46
CA LEU A 251 -0.28 -5.79 9.47
C LEU A 251 0.23 -4.49 8.80
N MET A 252 0.90 -3.61 9.54
CA MET A 252 1.51 -2.40 8.96
C MET A 252 2.67 -2.74 8.00
N ASP A 253 3.47 -3.75 8.33
CA ASP A 253 4.54 -4.23 7.47
C ASP A 253 3.97 -4.85 6.18
N LEU A 254 2.89 -5.64 6.29
CA LEU A 254 2.17 -6.19 5.14
C LEU A 254 1.64 -5.08 4.21
N ILE A 255 0.99 -4.04 4.75
CA ILE A 255 0.49 -2.91 3.95
C ILE A 255 1.66 -2.21 3.25
N SER A 256 2.79 -2.02 3.94
CA SER A 256 3.98 -1.37 3.39
C SER A 256 4.57 -2.16 2.21
N VAL A 257 4.74 -3.48 2.36
CA VAL A 257 5.22 -4.36 1.28
C VAL A 257 4.27 -4.33 0.08
N THR A 258 2.96 -4.42 0.34
CA THR A 258 1.93 -4.38 -0.71
C THR A 258 1.99 -3.07 -1.50
N ARG A 259 2.23 -1.94 -0.82
CA ARG A 259 2.37 -0.62 -1.45
C ARG A 259 3.66 -0.47 -2.23
N SER A 260 4.78 -0.98 -1.71
CA SER A 260 6.05 -1.04 -2.45
C SER A 260 5.92 -1.85 -3.73
N HIS A 261 5.17 -2.96 -3.69
CA HIS A 261 4.90 -3.77 -4.87
C HIS A 261 4.08 -3.00 -5.93
N GLN A 262 3.05 -2.23 -5.52
CA GLN A 262 2.32 -1.35 -6.45
C GLN A 262 3.23 -0.33 -7.14
N GLN A 263 4.16 0.28 -6.40
CA GLN A 263 5.07 1.27 -6.96
C GLN A 263 6.00 0.66 -8.02
N LEU A 264 6.54 -0.53 -7.76
CA LEU A 264 7.41 -1.24 -8.71
C LEU A 264 6.65 -1.65 -9.99
N TYR A 265 5.39 -2.05 -9.86
CA TYR A 265 4.54 -2.37 -11.02
C TYR A 265 4.24 -1.12 -11.85
N PHE A 266 4.00 0.03 -11.22
CA PHE A 266 3.70 1.27 -11.95
C PHE A 266 4.90 1.79 -12.75
N VAL A 267 6.12 1.62 -12.23
CA VAL A 267 7.36 2.01 -12.93
C VAL A 267 7.67 1.09 -14.12
N SER A 268 7.28 -0.18 -14.03
CA SER A 268 7.60 -1.19 -15.06
C SER A 268 6.54 -1.30 -16.16
N ALA A 269 5.34 -0.76 -15.94
CA ALA A 269 4.29 -0.77 -16.94
C ALA A 269 4.68 0.15 -18.12
N PRO A 270 4.69 -0.34 -19.37
CA PRO A 270 4.92 0.52 -20.53
C PRO A 270 3.87 1.64 -20.53
N PRO A 271 4.24 2.87 -20.92
CA PRO A 271 3.30 3.98 -20.93
C PRO A 271 2.07 3.57 -21.74
N PRO A 272 0.85 3.88 -21.26
CA PRO A 272 -0.36 3.50 -21.96
C PRO A 272 -0.26 4.06 -23.37
N ARG A 273 -0.21 3.16 -24.37
CA ARG A 273 -0.29 3.57 -25.76
C ARG A 273 -1.58 4.36 -25.87
N SER A 274 -1.48 5.62 -26.31
CA SER A 274 -2.66 6.43 -26.58
C SER A 274 -3.50 5.67 -27.60
N VAL A 275 -4.56 5.03 -27.12
CA VAL A 275 -5.58 4.46 -28.00
C VAL A 275 -6.27 5.69 -28.57
N GLN A 276 -5.85 6.11 -29.76
CA GLN A 276 -6.60 7.09 -30.51
C GLN A 276 -7.97 6.45 -30.77
N PHE A 277 -8.96 6.92 -30.03
CA PHE A 277 -10.35 6.67 -30.36
C PHE A 277 -10.58 7.34 -31.71
N THR A 278 -10.47 6.57 -32.79
CA THR A 278 -11.08 6.95 -34.06
C THR A 278 -12.57 7.09 -33.78
N PRO A 279 -13.15 8.29 -33.93
CA PRO A 279 -14.58 8.46 -33.76
C PRO A 279 -15.27 7.52 -34.74
N TYR A 280 -16.08 6.60 -34.23
CA TYR A 280 -16.98 5.80 -35.06
C TYR A 280 -17.85 6.80 -35.81
N ALA A 281 -17.62 6.92 -37.12
CA ALA A 281 -18.54 7.63 -37.99
C ALA A 281 -19.89 6.93 -37.86
N SER A 282 -20.85 7.62 -37.23
CA SER A 282 -22.23 7.17 -37.14
C SER A 282 -22.83 7.23 -38.55
N THR A 283 -22.64 6.18 -39.34
CA THR A 283 -23.45 5.99 -40.55
C THR A 283 -24.87 5.71 -40.09
N GLY A 284 -25.75 6.68 -40.33
CA GLY A 284 -27.14 6.65 -39.94
C GLY A 284 -27.86 5.42 -40.49
N ALA A 285 -28.49 4.69 -39.57
CA ALA A 285 -29.52 3.71 -39.86
C ALA A 285 -30.75 4.05 -39.01
N THR A 286 -31.35 5.20 -39.28
CA THR A 286 -32.69 5.56 -38.80
C THR A 286 -33.66 5.40 -39.96
N THR A 287 -34.16 4.16 -40.17
CA THR A 287 -35.44 3.85 -40.84
C THR A 287 -35.54 2.33 -40.96
N ALA A 288 -36.18 1.67 -39.98
CA ALA A 288 -36.93 0.40 -40.12
C ALA A 288 -37.13 -0.24 -38.75
N TYR A 289 -37.92 0.38 -37.86
CA TYR A 289 -38.55 -0.33 -36.74
C TYR A 289 -39.82 0.42 -36.32
N ALA A 290 -40.76 0.47 -37.25
CA ALA A 290 -42.12 0.94 -37.00
C ALA A 290 -43.09 0.04 -37.77
N GLU A 291 -43.14 -1.25 -37.41
CA GLU A 291 -44.25 -2.17 -37.74
C GLU A 291 -44.00 -3.55 -37.09
N ALA A 292 -44.23 -3.68 -35.78
CA ALA A 292 -44.40 -4.97 -35.11
C ALA A 292 -44.99 -4.80 -33.70
N MET A 293 -46.14 -4.13 -33.59
CA MET A 293 -46.92 -4.00 -32.34
C MET A 293 -48.43 -4.06 -32.63
N VAL A 294 -48.90 -5.10 -33.32
CA VAL A 294 -50.33 -5.51 -33.28
C VAL A 294 -50.42 -7.02 -33.53
N ALA A 295 -50.36 -7.83 -32.46
CA ALA A 295 -51.07 -9.12 -32.33
C ALA A 295 -50.54 -9.90 -31.13
N SER A 296 -51.20 -9.77 -29.97
CA SER A 296 -51.34 -10.76 -28.89
C SER A 296 -52.12 -10.05 -27.78
N GLY A 297 -53.43 -10.15 -27.65
CA GLY A 297 -54.19 -11.40 -27.68
C GLY A 297 -54.49 -11.79 -26.23
N THR A 298 -55.53 -11.17 -25.68
CA THR A 298 -56.21 -11.51 -24.42
C THR A 298 -56.49 -13.01 -24.29
N MET A 299 -56.13 -13.63 -23.18
CA MET A 299 -56.79 -14.86 -22.69
C MET A 299 -56.77 -14.86 -21.15
N SER A 300 -57.89 -14.37 -20.62
CA SER A 300 -58.42 -14.63 -19.29
C SER A 300 -58.71 -16.12 -19.13
N GLY A 301 -58.20 -16.72 -18.05
CA GLY A 301 -58.37 -18.16 -17.78
C GLY A 301 -58.46 -18.44 -16.29
N GLN A 302 -59.59 -18.02 -15.70
CA GLN A 302 -60.05 -18.37 -14.37
C GLN A 302 -60.50 -19.84 -14.37
N ARG A 303 -59.89 -20.70 -13.52
CA ARG A 303 -60.48 -21.98 -13.15
C ARG A 303 -60.55 -22.10 -11.63
N GLN A 304 -61.74 -22.55 -11.23
CA GLN A 304 -62.21 -22.92 -9.91
C GLN A 304 -61.41 -24.08 -9.31
#